data_AF-A0A955TZ10-F1
#
_entry.id   AF-A0A955TZ10-F1
#
_cell.length_a   1.000
_cell.length_b   1.000
_cell.length_c   1.000
_cell.angle_alpha   90.00
_cell.angle_beta   90.00
_cell.angle_gamma   90.00
#
_symmetry.space_group_name_H-M   'P 1'
#
loop_
_entity.id
_entity.type
_entity.pdbx_description
1 polymer ?
#
loop_
_entity_poly.entity_id
_entity_poly.type
_entity_poly.pdbx_seq_one_letter_code
_entity_poly.pdbx_strand_id
1 'polypeptide(L)' 'LREGSSVALVCDAGTPLISDPGFYLVREAIKANIPLIPIPGPSSVLTALCVSGLPTDRFIFEGFV' A
#
# COMPACT_ATOMS: atom_id res chain seq x y z
N LEU A 1 -17.68 -0.83 9.03
CA LEU A 1 -17.26 -2.00 8.23
C LEU A 1 -18.14 -3.23 8.49
N ARG A 2 -18.31 -3.69 9.75
CA ARG A 2 -19.15 -4.87 10.06
C ARG A 2 -20.64 -4.70 9.79
N GLU A 3 -21.12 -3.45 9.80
CA GLU A 3 -22.51 -3.09 9.52
C GLU A 3 -22.77 -2.83 8.02
N GLY A 4 -21.89 -3.32 7.13
CA GLY A 4 -22.07 -3.22 5.67
C GLY A 4 -21.60 -1.89 5.04
N SER A 5 -21.11 -0.94 5.82
CA SER A 5 -20.56 0.32 5.28
C SER A 5 -19.28 0.07 4.46
N SER A 6 -19.18 0.72 3.29
CA SER A 6 -17.97 0.75 2.46
C SER A 6 -17.09 1.93 2.86
N VAL A 7 -15.77 1.70 2.96
CA VAL A 7 -14.78 2.72 3.36
C VAL A 7 -13.57 2.63 2.44
N ALA A 8 -13.04 3.77 2.03
CA ALA A 8 -11.76 3.86 1.33
C ALA A 8 -10.65 4.27 2.31
N LEU A 9 -9.52 3.56 2.24
CA LEU A 9 -8.28 3.95 2.93
C LEU A 9 -7.40 4.68 1.93
N VAL A 10 -6.98 5.90 2.28
CA VAL A 10 -6.12 6.76 1.46
C VAL A 10 -4.96 7.29 2.31
N CYS A 11 -3.88 7.68 1.65
CA CYS A 11 -2.77 8.45 2.21
C CYS A 11 -2.66 9.79 1.47
N ASP A 12 -1.80 10.68 1.95
CA ASP A 12 -1.62 12.00 1.34
C ASP A 12 -1.07 11.89 -0.10
N ALA A 13 -0.22 10.89 -0.36
CA ALA A 13 0.30 10.63 -1.70
C ALA A 13 0.72 9.15 -1.90
N GLY A 14 0.46 8.63 -3.11
CA GLY A 14 0.97 7.33 -3.53
C GLY A 14 0.05 6.16 -3.19
N THR A 15 0.66 5.04 -2.78
CA THR A 15 -0.04 3.80 -2.44
C THR A 15 -0.10 3.67 -0.91
N PRO A 16 -1.30 3.65 -0.29
CA PRO A 16 -1.43 3.46 1.14
C PRO A 16 -0.67 2.22 1.64
N LEU A 17 -0.23 2.25 2.90
CA LEU A 17 0.64 1.27 3.55
C LEU A 17 2.11 1.25 3.12
N ILE A 18 2.52 1.92 2.03
CA ILE A 18 3.94 2.03 1.66
C ILE A 18 4.55 3.23 2.39
N SER A 19 5.18 2.95 3.53
CA SER A 19 5.64 3.96 4.50
C SER A 19 4.54 4.87 5.06
N ASP A 20 3.28 4.45 4.92
CA ASP A 20 2.09 5.14 5.42
C ASP A 20 1.40 4.30 6.50
N PRO A 21 0.62 4.94 7.41
CA PRO A 21 -0.22 4.22 8.36
C PRO A 21 -1.31 3.40 7.65
N GLY A 22 -1.89 2.42 8.37
CA GLY A 22 -2.99 1.59 7.85
C GLY A 22 -2.79 0.10 8.02
N PHE A 23 -1.56 -0.35 8.34
CA PHE A 23 -1.23 -1.75 8.58
C PHE A 23 -2.19 -2.43 9.58
N TYR A 24 -2.40 -1.81 10.75
CA TYR A 24 -3.28 -2.38 11.77
C TYR A 24 -4.71 -2.55 11.27
N LEU A 25 -5.25 -1.56 10.56
CA LEU A 25 -6.60 -1.62 10.00
C LEU A 25 -6.74 -2.78 9.02
N VAL A 26 -5.81 -2.90 8.07
CA VAL A 26 -5.81 -3.99 7.08
C VAL A 26 -5.66 -5.35 7.76
N ARG A 27 -4.75 -5.47 8.73
CA ARG A 27 -4.53 -6.72 9.47
C ARG A 27 -5.78 -7.18 10.22
N GLU A 28 -6.45 -6.27 10.94
CA GLU A 28 -7.67 -6.61 11.67
C GLU A 28 -8.87 -6.85 10.73
N ALA A 29 -8.92 -6.17 9.58
CA ALA A 29 -9.91 -6.45 8.54
C ALA A 29 -9.75 -7.87 7.97
N ILE A 30 -8.52 -8.30 7.70
CA ILE A 30 -8.21 -9.68 7.27
C ILE A 30 -8.67 -10.68 8.32
N LYS A 31 -8.30 -10.49 9.59
CA LYS A 31 -8.71 -11.40 10.69
C LYS A 31 -10.24 -11.49 10.84
N ALA A 32 -10.95 -10.40 10.57
CA ALA A 32 -12.40 -10.34 10.63
C ALA A 32 -13.10 -10.83 9.35
N ASN A 33 -12.36 -11.36 8.36
CA ASN A 33 -12.87 -11.75 7.05
C ASN A 33 -13.66 -10.63 6.33
N ILE A 34 -13.22 -9.38 6.52
CA ILE A 34 -13.81 -8.23 5.82
C ILE A 34 -13.20 -8.18 4.40
N PRO A 35 -14.01 -8.05 3.33
CA PRO A 35 -13.49 -7.92 1.98
C PRO A 35 -12.57 -6.71 1.83
N LEU A 36 -11.40 -6.93 1.23
CA LEU A 36 -10.44 -5.90 0.88
C LEU A 36 -10.26 -5.89 -0.64
N ILE A 37 -10.39 -4.71 -1.25
CA ILE A 37 -10.30 -4.52 -2.69
C ILE A 37 -9.11 -3.58 -2.96
N PRO A 38 -7.92 -4.12 -3.29
CA PRO A 38 -6.77 -3.28 -3.62
C PRO A 38 -6.98 -2.62 -4.99
N ILE A 39 -6.71 -1.32 -5.07
CA ILE A 39 -6.76 -0.56 -6.32
C ILE A 39 -5.32 -0.24 -6.76
N PRO A 40 -4.87 -0.68 -7.95
CA PRO A 40 -3.56 -0.30 -8.48
C PRO A 40 -3.43 1.22 -8.58
N GLY A 41 -2.26 1.76 -8.26
CA GLY A 41 -2.07 3.19 -8.16
C GLY A 41 -0.61 3.64 -8.21
N PRO A 42 -0.38 4.96 -8.07
CA PRO A 42 0.95 5.54 -8.12
C PRO A 42 1.83 5.06 -6.96
N SER A 43 3.10 4.78 -7.26
CA SER A 43 4.14 4.47 -6.27
C SER A 43 5.41 5.24 -6.61
N SER A 44 5.86 6.09 -5.69
CA SER A 44 7.08 6.88 -5.84
C SER A 44 8.32 5.98 -5.97
N VAL A 45 8.38 4.90 -5.19
CA VAL A 45 9.47 3.92 -5.20
C VAL A 45 9.61 3.24 -6.56
N LEU A 46 8.49 2.76 -7.13
CA LEU A 46 8.50 2.12 -8.45
C LEU A 46 8.80 3.12 -9.56
N THR A 47 8.23 4.32 -9.48
CA THR A 47 8.50 5.41 -10.44
C THR A 47 9.99 5.73 -10.48
N ALA A 48 10.63 5.85 -9.31
CA ALA A 48 12.07 6.12 -9.22
C ALA A 48 12.90 4.95 -9.77
N LEU A 49 12.55 3.71 -9.44
CA LEU A 49 13.25 2.52 -9.92
C LEU A 49 13.24 2.42 -11.45
N CYS A 50 12.09 2.69 -12.10
CA CYS A 50 11.94 2.63 -13.56
C CYS A 50 12.92 3.53 -14.32
N VAL A 51 13.35 4.65 -13.74
CA VAL A 51 14.26 5.62 -14.38
C VAL A 51 15.67 5.61 -13.77
N SER A 52 15.93 4.71 -12.81
CA SER A 52 17.19 4.68 -12.04
C SER A 52 18.39 4.16 -12.82
N GLY A 53 18.17 3.40 -13.90
CA GLY A 53 19.22 2.66 -14.60
C GLY A 53 19.74 1.43 -13.83
N LEU A 54 19.09 1.05 -12.72
CA LEU A 54 19.43 -0.14 -11.94
C LEU A 54 18.64 -1.37 -12.41
N PRO A 55 19.11 -2.60 -12.09
CA PRO A 55 18.33 -3.82 -12.32
C PRO A 55 16.96 -3.75 -11.62
N THR A 56 15.90 -4.15 -12.35
CA THR A 56 14.51 -4.07 -11.90
C THR A 56 13.85 -5.44 -11.75
N ASP A 57 14.55 -6.52 -12.09
CA ASP A 57 14.12 -7.90 -11.92
C ASP A 57 14.03 -8.32 -10.45
N ARG A 58 14.86 -7.72 -9.59
CA ARG A 58 14.80 -7.89 -8.15
C ARG A 58 15.31 -6.64 -7.43
N PHE A 59 14.49 -6.13 -6.52
CA PHE A 59 14.84 -4.99 -5.66
C PHE A 59 14.27 -5.18 -4.25
N ILE A 60 14.77 -4.38 -3.29
CA ILE A 60 14.30 -4.34 -1.91
C ILE A 60 13.90 -2.90 -1.59
N PHE A 61 12.78 -2.73 -0.91
CA PHE A 61 12.36 -1.45 -0.34
C PHE A 61 12.64 -1.46 1.18
N GLU A 62 13.56 -0.60 1.62
CA GLU A 62 14.04 -0.53 3.02
C GLU A 62 13.34 0.56 3.85
N GLY A 63 12.44 1.36 3.26
CA GLY A 63 11.76 2.44 3.97
C GLY A 63 12.67 3.65 4.27
N PHE A 64 12.49 4.23 5.46
CA PHE A 64 13.18 5.44 5.92
C PHE A 64 14.09 5.13 7.13
N VAL A 65 15.17 5.90 7.29
CA VAL A 65 16.15 5.82 8.41
C VAL A 65 15.74 6.72 9.56
#